data_AF-G2HJS5-F1
#
_entry.id   AF-G2HJS5-F1
#
_cell.length_a   1.000
_cell.length_b   1.000
_cell.length_c   1.000
_cell.angle_alpha   90.00
_cell.angle_beta   90.00
_cell.angle_gamma   90.00
#
_symmetry.space_group_name_H-M   'P 1'
#
loop_
_entity.id
_entity.type
_entity.pdbx_description
1 polymer ?
#
loop_
_entity_poly.entity_id
_entity_poly.type
_entity_poly.pdbx_seq_one_letter_code
_entity_poly.pdbx_strand_id
1 'polypeptide(L)'
;MALPKDAIPSLSECQCGICMEILVEPVTLPCNHTLCKPCFQSTVEKASLCCPFCRRRVSSWTRYHTRRNSLVNVELWKIIQKHYPRECKLRASGQESEEVADDYQPVRLLSKPGELRREYEEEISKVAAERRASEEGENKASEEYIQRLLAEEEEEEKRQAEKRRRAMEEQLKSDEELAIKLSIDINNFCE
;
A
#
# COMPACT_ATOMS: atom_id res chain seq x y z
N MET A 1 -36.23 -8.35 1.18
CA MET A 1 -36.56 -9.17 0.01
C MET A 1 -37.77 -10.02 0.39
N ALA A 2 -38.87 -9.91 -0.35
CA ALA A 2 -40.08 -10.67 -0.05
C ALA A 2 -39.91 -12.10 -0.59
N LEU A 3 -39.92 -13.10 0.29
CA LEU A 3 -39.96 -14.50 -0.15
C LEU A 3 -41.27 -14.74 -0.94
N PRO A 4 -41.24 -15.53 -2.02
CA PRO A 4 -42.45 -16.02 -2.67
C PRO A 4 -43.35 -16.70 -1.63
N LYS A 5 -44.67 -16.49 -1.70
CA LYS A 5 -45.64 -16.89 -0.66
C LYS A 5 -45.61 -18.38 -0.29
N ASP A 6 -45.00 -19.23 -1.12
CA ASP A 6 -44.95 -20.68 -0.95
C ASP A 6 -43.54 -21.29 -1.07
N ALA A 7 -42.47 -20.47 -1.13
CA ALA A 7 -41.11 -21.00 -1.22
C ALA A 7 -40.60 -21.45 0.16
N ILE A 8 -40.12 -22.68 0.24
CA ILE A 8 -39.42 -23.20 1.42
C ILE A 8 -38.07 -22.47 1.51
N PRO A 9 -37.80 -21.64 2.54
CA PRO A 9 -36.49 -21.02 2.71
C PRO A 9 -35.44 -22.10 2.92
N SER A 10 -34.21 -21.88 2.47
CA SER A 10 -33.12 -22.82 2.76
C SER A 10 -32.69 -22.71 4.23
N LEU A 11 -32.00 -23.74 4.74
CA LEU A 11 -31.57 -23.76 6.14
C LEU A 11 -30.59 -22.62 6.44
N SER A 12 -29.69 -22.32 5.49
CA SER A 12 -28.71 -21.24 5.61
C SER A 12 -29.36 -19.85 5.65
N GLU A 13 -30.46 -19.64 4.92
CA GLU A 13 -31.25 -18.39 4.99
C GLU A 13 -31.95 -18.22 6.34
N CYS A 14 -32.19 -19.32 7.05
CA CYS A 14 -32.77 -19.33 8.39
C CYS A 14 -31.74 -19.32 9.52
N GLN A 15 -30.44 -19.27 9.22
CA GLN A 15 -29.37 -19.21 10.22
C GLN A 15 -29.00 -17.76 10.58
N CYS A 16 -28.58 -17.57 11.82
CA CYS A 16 -28.11 -16.28 12.29
C CYS A 16 -26.66 -16.07 11.83
N GLY A 17 -26.39 -15.05 11.00
CA GLY A 17 -25.03 -14.73 10.54
C GLY A 17 -24.03 -14.23 11.62
N ILE A 18 -24.33 -14.41 12.91
CA ILE A 18 -23.44 -14.08 14.04
C ILE A 18 -23.01 -15.37 14.75
N CYS A 19 -23.97 -16.20 15.13
CA CYS A 19 -23.70 -17.45 15.86
C CYS A 19 -23.81 -18.70 14.96
N MET A 20 -24.15 -18.54 13.69
CA MET A 20 -24.41 -19.61 12.70
C MET A 20 -25.53 -20.60 13.04
N GLU A 21 -26.12 -20.52 14.23
CA GLU A 21 -27.29 -21.28 14.65
C GLU A 21 -28.63 -20.80 14.04
N ILE A 22 -29.63 -21.70 13.93
CA ILE A 22 -31.00 -21.42 13.45
C ILE A 22 -31.65 -20.23 14.18
N LEU A 23 -32.16 -19.23 13.47
CA LEU A 23 -32.72 -18.00 14.03
C LEU A 23 -33.86 -18.25 15.03
N VAL A 24 -33.57 -18.22 16.34
CA VAL A 24 -34.58 -18.23 17.41
C VAL A 24 -35.03 -16.81 17.75
N GLU A 25 -36.33 -16.58 17.72
CA GLU A 25 -36.95 -15.27 17.90
C GLU A 25 -36.24 -14.19 17.03
N PRO A 26 -36.27 -14.31 15.69
CA PRO A 26 -35.55 -13.42 14.79
C PRO A 26 -35.91 -11.95 15.01
N VAL A 27 -34.90 -11.10 15.12
CA VAL A 27 -35.01 -9.64 15.21
C VAL A 27 -34.56 -9.05 13.89
N THR A 28 -35.49 -8.46 13.14
CA THR A 28 -35.18 -7.77 11.87
C THR A 28 -35.02 -6.28 12.14
N LEU A 29 -33.79 -5.79 11.99
CA LEU A 29 -33.45 -4.38 12.17
C LEU A 29 -34.06 -3.52 11.04
N PRO A 30 -34.22 -2.19 11.23
CA PRO A 30 -34.75 -1.29 10.21
C PRO A 30 -33.88 -1.19 8.94
N CYS A 31 -32.65 -1.71 8.99
CA CYS A 31 -31.77 -1.89 7.82
C CYS A 31 -31.93 -3.26 7.14
N ASN A 32 -33.01 -3.98 7.42
CA ASN A 32 -33.37 -5.30 6.88
C ASN A 32 -32.43 -6.47 7.22
N HIS A 33 -31.40 -6.25 8.03
CA HIS A 33 -30.58 -7.34 8.56
C HIS A 33 -31.30 -8.04 9.70
N THR A 34 -31.22 -9.37 9.73
CA THR A 34 -31.86 -10.20 10.75
C THR A 34 -30.82 -10.97 11.55
N LEU A 35 -31.04 -11.04 12.86
CA LEU A 35 -30.23 -11.81 13.80
C LEU A 35 -31.14 -12.42 14.87
N CYS A 36 -30.72 -13.49 15.54
CA CYS A 36 -31.51 -14.08 16.61
C CYS A 36 -31.55 -13.15 17.84
N LYS A 37 -32.61 -13.22 18.64
CA LYS A 37 -32.76 -12.39 19.84
C LYS A 37 -31.59 -12.50 20.84
N PRO A 38 -31.01 -13.69 21.11
CA PRO A 38 -29.82 -13.79 21.95
C PRO A 38 -28.64 -12.96 21.40
N CYS A 39 -28.36 -13.06 20.09
CA CYS A 39 -27.30 -12.25 19.47
C CYS A 39 -27.64 -10.76 19.47
N PHE A 40 -28.92 -10.38 19.28
CA PHE A 40 -29.34 -8.98 19.39
C PHE A 40 -29.07 -8.42 20.79
N GLN A 41 -29.44 -9.15 21.84
CA GLN A 41 -29.22 -8.73 23.21
C GLN A 41 -27.73 -8.54 23.51
N SER A 42 -26.88 -9.48 23.10
CA SER A 42 -25.45 -9.45 23.37
C SER A 42 -24.67 -8.44 22.51
N THR A 43 -24.95 -8.35 21.21
CA THR A 43 -24.13 -7.58 20.25
C THR A 43 -24.68 -6.21 19.90
N VAL A 44 -25.98 -5.98 20.13
CA VAL A 44 -26.66 -4.72 19.79
C VAL A 44 -27.13 -4.02 21.05
N GLU A 45 -28.00 -4.65 21.84
CA GLU A 45 -28.66 -4.01 22.98
C GLU A 45 -27.70 -3.66 24.13
N LYS A 46 -26.82 -4.60 24.52
CA LYS A 46 -25.85 -4.41 25.61
C LYS A 46 -24.51 -3.81 25.17
N ALA A 47 -24.32 -3.57 23.86
CA ALA A 47 -23.06 -3.11 23.31
C ALA A 47 -23.21 -1.76 22.59
N SER A 48 -23.16 -1.74 21.25
CA SER A 48 -23.01 -0.50 20.48
C SER A 48 -24.32 0.15 20.03
N LEU A 49 -25.48 -0.51 20.20
CA LEU A 49 -26.77 -0.11 19.63
C LEU A 49 -26.69 0.19 18.13
N CYS A 50 -25.83 -0.55 17.42
CA CYS A 50 -25.64 -0.49 15.98
C CYS A 50 -25.83 -1.90 15.37
N CYS A 51 -26.28 -1.94 14.12
CA CYS A 51 -26.35 -3.18 13.34
C CYS A 51 -24.94 -3.79 13.20
N PRO A 52 -24.72 -5.08 13.49
CA PRO A 52 -23.40 -5.71 13.39
C PRO A 52 -22.95 -5.90 11.94
N PHE A 53 -23.88 -5.92 10.99
CA PHE A 53 -23.60 -6.15 9.56
C PHE A 53 -23.28 -4.85 8.80
N CYS A 54 -24.08 -3.80 8.98
CA CYS A 54 -23.96 -2.55 8.22
C CYS A 54 -23.69 -1.30 9.06
N ARG A 55 -23.47 -1.46 10.37
CA ARG A 55 -23.17 -0.37 11.33
C ARG A 55 -24.25 0.71 11.47
N ARG A 56 -25.44 0.54 10.87
CA ARG A 56 -26.59 1.45 11.07
C ARG A 56 -26.95 1.54 12.55
N ARG A 57 -27.00 2.76 13.10
CA ARG A 57 -27.45 3.01 14.48
C ARG A 57 -28.93 2.70 14.65
N VAL A 58 -29.27 1.90 15.66
CA VAL A 58 -30.64 1.40 15.93
C VAL A 58 -31.18 1.76 17.33
N SER A 59 -30.45 2.53 18.13
CA SER A 59 -30.83 2.84 19.53
C SER A 59 -32.30 3.29 19.77
N SER A 60 -32.82 4.22 18.96
CA SER A 60 -34.21 4.70 19.09
C SER A 60 -35.22 3.62 18.71
N TRP A 61 -34.93 2.85 17.67
CA TRP A 61 -35.72 1.71 17.24
C TRP A 61 -35.75 0.63 18.34
N THR A 62 -34.59 0.28 18.92
CA THR A 62 -34.48 -0.65 20.04
C THR A 62 -35.36 -0.20 21.21
N ARG A 63 -35.22 1.05 21.69
CA ARG A 63 -36.05 1.55 22.80
C ARG A 63 -37.56 1.49 22.50
N TYR A 64 -37.96 1.80 21.27
CA TYR A 64 -39.36 1.79 20.86
C TYR A 64 -39.95 0.37 20.90
N HIS A 65 -39.23 -0.60 20.32
CA HIS A 65 -39.69 -1.98 20.19
C HIS A 65 -39.55 -2.79 21.50
N THR A 66 -38.53 -2.53 22.32
CA THR A 66 -38.39 -3.12 23.65
C THR A 66 -39.57 -2.76 24.54
N ARG A 67 -40.00 -1.50 24.59
CA ARG A 67 -41.17 -1.06 25.40
C ARG A 67 -42.50 -1.68 24.97
N ARG A 68 -42.60 -2.08 23.70
CA ARG A 68 -43.82 -2.65 23.09
C ARG A 68 -43.74 -4.17 22.96
N ASN A 69 -42.66 -4.80 23.44
CA ASN A 69 -42.39 -6.23 23.23
C ASN A 69 -42.54 -6.67 21.76
N SER A 70 -42.09 -5.82 20.83
CA SER A 70 -42.28 -5.98 19.37
C SER A 70 -40.95 -6.06 18.61
N LEU A 71 -39.88 -6.52 19.27
CA LEU A 71 -38.56 -6.72 18.64
C LEU A 71 -38.55 -7.91 17.68
N VAL A 72 -39.33 -8.95 17.98
CA VAL A 72 -39.33 -10.19 17.22
C VAL A 72 -40.16 -10.02 15.95
N ASN A 73 -39.57 -10.36 14.81
CA ASN A 73 -40.29 -10.48 13.55
C ASN A 73 -41.14 -11.75 13.58
N VAL A 74 -42.39 -11.60 14.02
CA VAL A 74 -43.33 -12.71 14.24
C VAL A 74 -43.63 -13.48 12.95
N GLU A 75 -43.69 -12.82 11.80
CA GLU A 75 -43.95 -13.46 10.51
C GLU A 75 -42.79 -14.38 10.13
N LEU A 76 -41.56 -13.87 10.18
CA LEU A 76 -40.36 -14.67 9.91
C LEU A 76 -40.22 -15.80 10.93
N TRP A 77 -40.54 -15.54 12.20
CA TRP A 77 -40.48 -16.57 13.23
C TRP A 77 -41.43 -17.73 12.95
N LYS A 78 -42.67 -17.45 12.54
CA LYS A 78 -43.65 -18.47 12.15
C LYS A 78 -43.18 -19.29 10.95
N ILE A 79 -42.54 -18.65 9.97
CA ILE A 79 -41.97 -19.35 8.79
C ILE A 79 -40.87 -20.31 9.23
N ILE A 80 -39.91 -19.85 10.04
CA ILE A 80 -38.80 -20.68 10.52
C ILE A 80 -39.35 -21.85 11.35
N GLN A 81 -40.29 -21.63 12.27
CA GLN A 81 -40.87 -22.70 13.08
C GLN A 81 -41.67 -23.71 12.24
N LYS A 82 -42.31 -23.26 11.15
CA LYS A 82 -43.07 -24.14 10.24
C LYS A 82 -42.15 -25.09 9.46
N HIS A 83 -41.02 -24.58 8.94
CA HIS A 83 -40.14 -25.34 8.06
C HIS A 83 -39.00 -26.06 8.79
N TYR A 84 -38.54 -25.52 9.92
CA TYR A 84 -37.41 -26.03 10.71
C TYR A 84 -37.75 -26.22 12.20
N PRO A 85 -38.82 -26.99 12.54
CA PRO A 85 -39.27 -27.17 13.92
C PRO A 85 -38.28 -27.99 14.76
N ARG A 86 -37.48 -28.88 14.15
CA ARG A 86 -36.51 -29.73 14.86
C ARG A 86 -35.34 -28.88 15.34
N GLU A 87 -34.78 -28.07 14.46
CA GLU A 87 -33.66 -27.17 14.69
C GLU A 87 -34.03 -26.13 15.76
N CYS A 88 -35.24 -25.55 15.67
CA CYS A 88 -35.75 -24.64 16.70
C CYS A 88 -35.81 -25.28 18.09
N LYS A 89 -36.23 -26.56 18.17
CA LYS A 89 -36.31 -27.31 19.43
C LYS A 89 -34.91 -27.62 19.98
N LEU A 90 -34.00 -28.09 19.12
CA LEU A 90 -32.61 -28.37 19.51
C LEU A 90 -31.94 -27.13 20.11
N ARG A 91 -32.07 -25.98 19.43
CA ARG A 91 -31.54 -24.70 19.93
C ARG A 91 -32.21 -24.24 21.22
N ALA A 92 -33.52 -24.47 21.40
CA ALA A 92 -34.22 -24.15 22.64
C ALA A 92 -33.80 -25.06 23.81
N SER A 93 -33.43 -26.31 23.53
CA SER A 93 -32.91 -27.28 24.50
C SER A 93 -31.42 -27.10 24.82
N GLY A 94 -30.72 -26.20 24.11
CA GLY A 94 -29.29 -25.99 24.26
C GLY A 94 -28.44 -27.13 23.68
N GLN A 95 -29.02 -27.98 22.82
CA GLN A 95 -28.30 -29.00 22.08
C GLN A 95 -27.83 -28.40 20.75
N GLU A 96 -26.53 -28.47 20.48
CA GLU A 96 -25.98 -28.11 19.16
C GLU A 96 -26.49 -29.10 18.10
N SER A 97 -26.81 -28.58 16.91
CA SER A 97 -27.15 -29.41 15.76
C SER A 97 -25.92 -30.21 15.34
N GLU A 98 -25.98 -31.55 15.37
CA GLU A 98 -24.87 -32.44 14.99
C GLU A 98 -24.53 -32.45 13.48
N GLU A 99 -25.24 -31.69 12.64
CA GLU A 99 -25.04 -31.72 11.18
C GLU A 99 -24.41 -30.43 10.63
N VAL A 100 -23.15 -30.63 10.22
CA VAL A 100 -22.25 -29.83 9.39
C VAL A 100 -21.73 -28.54 10.04
N ALA A 101 -20.75 -28.73 10.94
CA ALA A 101 -19.63 -27.79 10.98
C ALA A 101 -19.06 -27.73 9.55
N ASP A 102 -19.34 -26.64 8.83
CA ASP A 102 -18.51 -26.28 7.69
C ASP A 102 -17.08 -26.24 8.23
N ASP A 103 -16.25 -27.18 7.80
CA ASP A 103 -14.86 -27.39 8.23
C ASP A 103 -13.95 -26.27 7.71
N TYR A 104 -14.48 -25.05 7.66
CA TYR A 104 -13.70 -23.86 7.41
C TYR A 104 -12.92 -23.51 8.68
N GLN A 105 -11.91 -24.33 8.95
CA GLN A 105 -10.77 -23.89 9.74
C GLN A 105 -10.06 -22.82 8.91
N PRO A 106 -9.98 -21.56 9.38
CA PRO A 106 -9.18 -20.56 8.70
C PRO A 106 -7.76 -21.11 8.60
N VAL A 107 -7.27 -21.31 7.38
CA VAL A 107 -5.91 -21.85 7.17
C VAL A 107 -4.93 -20.78 7.66
N ARG A 108 -4.47 -20.92 8.90
CA ARG A 108 -3.45 -20.06 9.49
C ARG A 108 -2.09 -20.53 9.00
N LEU A 109 -1.73 -20.10 7.79
CA LEU A 109 -0.37 -20.26 7.28
C LEU A 109 0.52 -19.21 7.96
N LEU A 110 1.26 -19.66 8.96
CA LEU A 110 2.31 -18.86 9.58
C LEU A 110 3.63 -19.13 8.87
N SER A 111 4.38 -18.07 8.56
CA SER A 111 5.75 -18.20 8.08
C SER A 111 6.59 -19.02 9.04
N LYS A 112 7.49 -19.83 8.51
CA LYS A 112 8.43 -20.59 9.34
C LYS A 112 9.36 -19.61 10.07
N PRO A 113 9.87 -19.97 11.26
CA PRO A 113 10.83 -19.14 11.97
C PRO A 113 12.02 -18.76 11.07
N GLY A 114 12.25 -17.46 10.89
CA GLY A 114 13.35 -16.94 10.08
C GLY A 114 13.09 -16.82 8.57
N GLU A 115 11.96 -17.28 8.05
CA GLU A 115 11.61 -17.16 6.63
C GLU A 115 11.51 -15.69 6.19
N LEU A 116 10.72 -14.91 6.91
CA LEU A 116 10.56 -13.48 6.67
C LEU A 116 11.88 -12.69 6.84
N ARG A 117 12.75 -13.15 7.74
CA ARG A 117 14.09 -12.54 7.92
C ARG A 117 14.93 -12.69 6.67
N ARG A 118 14.95 -13.89 6.07
CA ARG A 118 15.72 -14.16 4.85
C ARG A 118 15.20 -13.33 3.69
N GLU A 119 13.88 -13.28 3.49
CA GLU A 119 13.26 -12.44 2.46
C GLU A 119 13.65 -10.97 2.63
N TYR A 120 13.62 -10.46 3.87
CA TYR A 120 14.04 -9.09 4.16
C TYR A 120 15.54 -8.87 3.85
N GLU A 121 16.41 -9.76 4.32
CA GLU A 121 17.87 -9.63 4.11
C GLU A 121 18.24 -9.73 2.62
N GLU A 122 17.55 -10.60 1.86
CA GLU A 122 17.68 -10.71 0.40
C GLU A 122 17.25 -9.42 -0.31
N GLU A 123 16.09 -8.86 0.05
CA GLU A 123 15.60 -7.63 -0.58
C GLU A 123 16.51 -6.43 -0.24
N ILE A 124 16.99 -6.35 1.01
CA ILE A 124 17.97 -5.32 1.41
C ILE A 124 19.27 -5.46 0.61
N SER A 125 19.78 -6.69 0.46
CA SER A 125 21.00 -6.96 -0.31
C SER A 125 20.84 -6.58 -1.78
N LYS A 126 19.68 -6.90 -2.38
CA LYS A 126 19.33 -6.55 -3.75
C LYS A 126 19.28 -5.04 -3.95
N VAL A 127 18.55 -4.31 -3.09
CA VAL A 127 18.48 -2.85 -3.15
C VAL A 127 19.86 -2.20 -2.98
N ALA A 128 20.70 -2.74 -2.11
CA ALA A 128 22.07 -2.26 -1.95
C ALA A 128 22.94 -2.52 -3.19
N ALA A 129 22.77 -3.67 -3.86
CA ALA A 129 23.46 -3.97 -5.11
C ALA A 129 23.02 -3.05 -6.26
N GLU A 130 21.71 -2.78 -6.39
CA GLU A 130 21.17 -1.84 -7.38
C GLU A 130 21.72 -0.42 -7.17
N ARG A 131 21.74 0.04 -5.91
CA ARG A 131 22.35 1.34 -5.56
C ARG A 131 23.82 1.41 -5.96
N ARG A 132 24.62 0.40 -5.62
CA ARG A 132 26.05 0.36 -5.98
C ARG A 132 26.25 0.39 -7.49
N ALA A 133 25.46 -0.37 -8.24
CA ALA A 133 25.54 -0.36 -9.71
C ALA A 133 25.20 1.02 -10.30
N SER A 134 24.22 1.72 -9.72
CA SER A 134 23.90 3.12 -10.11
C SER A 134 25.06 4.07 -9.80
N GLU A 135 25.60 4.00 -8.58
CA GLU A 135 26.73 4.83 -8.13
C GLU A 135 27.98 4.58 -8.99
N GLU A 136 28.29 3.32 -9.33
CA GLU A 136 29.39 2.99 -10.24
C GLU A 136 29.16 3.56 -11.65
N GLY A 137 27.92 3.52 -12.16
CA GLY A 137 27.56 4.14 -13.44
C GLY A 137 27.75 5.66 -13.44
N GLU A 138 27.29 6.33 -12.39
CA GLU A 138 27.43 7.78 -12.21
C GLU A 138 28.90 8.20 -12.06
N ASN A 139 29.67 7.45 -11.26
CA ASN A 139 31.09 7.70 -11.06
C ASN A 139 31.86 7.54 -12.37
N LYS A 140 31.60 6.46 -13.12
CA LYS A 140 32.24 6.25 -14.42
C LYS A 140 31.93 7.37 -15.42
N ALA A 141 30.65 7.78 -15.51
CA ALA A 141 30.26 8.89 -16.38
C ALA A 141 30.95 10.21 -15.96
N SER A 142 31.08 10.43 -14.65
CA SER A 142 31.78 11.59 -14.09
C SER A 142 33.28 11.57 -14.40
N GLU A 143 33.93 10.42 -14.25
CA GLU A 143 35.34 10.23 -14.57
C GLU A 143 35.62 10.47 -16.07
N GLU A 144 34.81 9.89 -16.95
CA GLU A 144 34.91 10.11 -18.40
C GLU A 144 34.72 11.58 -18.78
N TYR A 145 33.82 12.28 -18.08
CA TYR A 145 33.59 13.71 -18.28
C TYR A 145 34.77 14.56 -17.80
N ILE A 146 35.32 14.27 -16.62
CA ILE A 146 36.50 14.96 -16.07
C ILE A 146 37.70 14.76 -17.00
N GLN A 147 37.95 13.54 -17.49
CA GLN A 147 39.05 13.28 -18.42
C GLN A 147 38.94 14.12 -19.69
N ARG A 148 37.71 14.26 -20.23
CA ARG A 148 37.47 15.09 -21.41
C ARG A 148 37.73 16.56 -21.15
N LEU A 149 37.24 17.09 -20.03
CA LEU A 149 37.50 18.48 -19.65
C LEU A 149 38.99 18.76 -19.50
N LEU A 150 39.73 17.89 -18.81
CA LEU A 150 41.17 18.05 -18.64
C LEU A 150 41.91 18.02 -19.98
N ALA A 151 41.49 17.16 -20.92
CA ALA A 151 42.08 17.13 -22.25
C ALA A 151 41.78 18.41 -23.05
N GLU A 152 40.54 18.92 -22.98
CA GLU A 152 40.16 20.19 -23.61
C GLU A 152 40.93 21.37 -23.02
N GLU A 153 41.11 21.42 -21.70
CA GLU A 153 41.91 22.43 -21.00
C GLU A 153 43.39 22.36 -21.40
N GLU A 154 43.98 21.16 -21.46
CA GLU A 154 45.37 20.96 -21.88
C GLU A 154 45.60 21.40 -23.34
N GLU A 155 44.66 21.09 -24.24
CA GLU A 155 44.71 21.54 -25.63
C GLU A 155 44.59 23.06 -25.75
N GLU A 156 43.72 23.69 -24.96
CA GLU A 156 43.60 25.14 -24.90
C GLU A 156 44.90 25.79 -24.41
N GLU A 157 45.48 25.28 -23.33
CA GLU A 157 46.74 25.77 -22.79
C GLU A 157 47.89 25.65 -23.81
N LYS A 158 47.99 24.52 -24.51
CA LYS A 158 48.97 24.34 -25.60
C LYS A 158 48.77 25.37 -26.71
N ARG A 159 47.52 25.61 -27.12
CA ARG A 159 47.19 26.59 -28.17
C ARG A 159 47.55 28.01 -27.74
N GLN A 160 47.27 28.36 -26.49
CA GLN A 160 47.65 29.66 -25.92
C GLN A 160 49.16 29.81 -25.78
N ALA A 161 49.86 28.77 -25.30
CA ALA A 161 51.31 28.76 -25.19
C ALA A 161 51.97 28.91 -26.57
N GLU A 162 51.44 28.24 -27.59
CA GLU A 162 51.94 28.39 -28.96
C GLU A 162 51.72 29.80 -29.51
N LYS A 163 50.52 30.39 -29.30
CA LYS A 163 50.27 31.79 -29.67
C LYS A 163 51.22 32.76 -28.97
N ARG A 164 51.44 32.59 -27.65
CA ARG A 164 52.40 33.39 -26.88
C ARG A 164 53.82 33.24 -27.41
N ARG A 165 54.23 32.02 -27.77
CA ARG A 165 55.55 31.73 -28.36
C ARG A 165 55.73 32.42 -29.70
N ARG A 166 54.74 32.33 -30.61
CA ARG A 166 54.79 32.98 -31.93
C ARG A 166 54.86 34.50 -31.80
N ALA A 167 54.02 35.10 -30.93
CA ALA A 167 54.06 36.55 -30.67
C ALA A 167 55.41 37.00 -30.12
N MET A 168 56.01 36.24 -29.20
CA MET A 168 57.35 36.52 -28.68
C MET A 168 58.43 36.43 -29.77
N GLU A 169 58.34 35.44 -30.66
CA GLU A 169 59.28 35.30 -31.79
C GLU A 169 59.17 36.46 -32.79
N GLU A 170 57.94 36.92 -33.10
CA GLU A 170 57.71 38.10 -33.94
C GLU A 170 58.23 39.39 -33.28
N GLN A 171 58.03 39.52 -31.97
CA GLN A 171 58.58 40.64 -31.20
C GLN A 171 60.11 40.65 -31.24
N LEU A 172 60.76 39.50 -31.01
CA LEU A 172 62.22 39.39 -31.06
C LEU A 172 62.79 39.77 -32.44
N LYS A 173 62.13 39.36 -33.54
CA LYS A 173 62.53 39.78 -34.90
C LYS A 173 62.42 41.29 -35.09
N SER A 174 61.34 41.88 -34.58
CA SER A 174 61.13 43.34 -34.64
C SER A 174 62.18 44.10 -33.82
N ASP A 175 62.51 43.59 -32.63
CA ASP A 175 63.54 44.15 -31.75
C ASP A 175 64.95 44.03 -32.36
N GLU A 176 65.25 42.91 -33.01
CA GLU A 176 66.51 42.68 -33.75
C GLU A 176 66.66 43.70 -34.90
N GLU A 177 65.62 43.88 -35.73
CA GLU A 177 65.62 44.87 -36.81
C GLU A 177 65.82 46.31 -36.28
N LEU A 178 65.17 46.65 -35.16
CA LEU A 178 65.30 47.95 -34.53
C LEU A 178 66.73 48.15 -33.97
N ALA A 179 67.31 47.13 -33.35
CA ALA A 179 68.67 47.17 -32.84
C ALA A 179 69.71 47.35 -33.95
N ILE A 180 69.53 46.68 -35.10
CA ILE A 180 70.39 46.86 -36.29
C ILE A 180 70.32 48.31 -36.78
N LYS A 181 69.11 48.88 -36.93
CA LYS A 181 68.92 50.28 -37.36
C LYS A 181 69.59 51.26 -36.40
N LEU A 182 69.34 51.11 -35.09
CA LEU A 182 69.95 51.94 -34.06
C LEU A 182 71.48 51.86 -34.10
N SER A 183 72.05 50.68 -34.33
CA SER A 183 73.51 50.50 -34.46
C SER A 183 74.07 51.27 -35.66
N ILE A 184 73.42 51.21 -36.82
CA ILE A 184 73.83 51.98 -38.01
C ILE A 184 73.75 53.47 -37.72
N ASP A 185 72.64 53.94 -37.16
CA ASP A 185 72.45 55.35 -36.84
C ASP A 185 73.53 55.86 -35.87
N ILE A 186 73.78 55.15 -34.76
CA ILE A 186 74.78 55.54 -33.76
C ILE A 186 76.20 55.61 -34.36
N ASN A 187 76.56 54.68 -35.23
CA ASN A 187 77.90 54.67 -35.85
C ASN A 187 78.04 55.76 -36.94
N ASN A 188 76.98 56.06 -37.69
CA ASN A 188 76.97 57.13 -38.70
C ASN A 188 76.99 58.54 -38.09
N PHE A 189 76.60 58.72 -36.82
CA PHE A 189 76.69 59.99 -36.10
C PHE A 189 78.11 60.29 -35.53
N CYS A 190 79.06 59.36 -35.66
CA CYS A 190 80.43 59.47 -35.13
C CYS A 190 81.54 59.68 -36.19
N GLU A 191 81.19 59.87 -37.48
CA GLU A 191 82.06 60.41 -38.54
C GLU A 191 81.71 61.87 -38.85
#